data_AF-A0A7S3KV51-F1
#
_entry.id   AF-A0A7S3KV51-F1
#
_cell.length_a   1.000
_cell.length_b   1.000
_cell.length_c   1.000
_cell.angle_alpha   90.00
_cell.angle_beta   90.00
_cell.angle_gamma   90.00
#
_symmetry.space_group_name_H-M   'P 1'
#
loop_
_entity.id
_entity.type
_entity.pdbx_description
1 polymer ?
#
loop_
_entity_poly.entity_id
_entity_poly.type
_entity_poly.pdbx_seq_one_letter_code
_entity_poly.pdbx_strand_id
1 'polypeptide(L)'
;MFAQFFICPLFSQNSVEKEMKAVDSEFRNALQSDADRYFQLYQHESNPDNVFNRFINGSIETLKKEGIVSELKEFHAKWYSSNLMKLCIYSNKDLDDMETIVRDLFAQVENKNIEVPSFSDPPAFTPEHLGKFYRVKSVCDENELGISFNYPWYG
;
A
#
# COMPACT_ATOMS: atom_id res chain seq x y z
N MET A 1 -10.07 -7.91 -19.47
CA MET A 1 -8.65 -7.97 -19.07
C MET A 1 -8.45 -7.52 -17.64
N PHE A 2 -8.81 -6.28 -17.27
CA PHE A 2 -8.58 -5.73 -15.92
C PHE A 2 -9.21 -6.56 -14.77
N ALA A 3 -10.46 -7.02 -14.92
CA ALA A 3 -11.13 -7.82 -13.88
C ALA A 3 -10.37 -9.09 -13.48
N GLN A 4 -9.59 -9.68 -14.39
CA GLN A 4 -8.86 -10.92 -14.14
C GLN A 4 -7.75 -10.77 -13.09
N PHE A 5 -7.27 -9.55 -12.84
CA PHE A 5 -6.31 -9.28 -11.76
C PHE A 5 -6.89 -9.58 -10.37
N PHE A 6 -8.20 -9.42 -10.22
CA PHE A 6 -8.91 -9.64 -8.95
C PHE A 6 -9.48 -11.05 -8.83
N ILE A 7 -9.62 -11.77 -9.96
CA ILE A 7 -10.24 -13.10 -10.03
C ILE A 7 -9.18 -14.20 -9.96
N CYS A 8 -8.23 -14.21 -10.90
CA CYS A 8 -7.25 -15.29 -11.02
C CYS A 8 -5.92 -14.78 -11.61
N PRO A 9 -5.14 -14.00 -10.85
CA PRO A 9 -3.81 -13.59 -11.26
C PRO A 9 -2.85 -14.79 -11.32
N LEU A 10 -2.04 -14.85 -12.39
CA LEU A 10 -1.12 -15.98 -12.62
C LEU A 10 0.10 -15.97 -11.67
N PHE A 11 0.59 -14.78 -11.30
CA PHE A 11 1.85 -14.58 -10.56
C PHE A 11 3.01 -15.42 -11.12
N SER A 12 3.27 -15.32 -12.43
CA SER A 12 4.37 -16.07 -13.04
C SER A 12 5.72 -15.65 -12.44
N GLN A 13 6.61 -16.62 -12.21
CA GLN A 13 7.93 -16.37 -11.60
C GLN A 13 8.70 -15.26 -12.32
N ASN A 14 8.74 -15.30 -13.65
CA ASN A 14 9.43 -14.30 -14.47
C ASN A 14 8.80 -12.90 -14.34
N SER A 15 7.47 -12.81 -14.30
CA SER A 15 6.78 -11.52 -14.06
C SER A 15 7.12 -10.96 -12.68
N VAL A 16 7.06 -11.80 -11.64
CA VAL A 16 7.38 -11.39 -10.27
C VAL A 16 8.84 -10.94 -10.14
N GLU A 17 9.78 -11.64 -10.76
CA GLU A 17 11.19 -11.23 -10.78
C GLU A 17 11.46 -9.91 -11.50
N LYS A 18 10.75 -9.66 -12.59
CA LYS A 18 10.81 -8.37 -13.29
C LYS A 18 10.21 -7.26 -12.43
N GLU A 19 9.06 -7.52 -11.82
CA GLU A 19 8.37 -6.54 -10.97
C GLU A 19 9.20 -6.19 -9.73
N MET A 20 9.87 -7.16 -9.09
CA MET A 20 10.79 -6.87 -7.99
C MET A 20 11.89 -5.89 -8.36
N LYS A 21 12.40 -5.94 -9.60
CA LYS A 21 13.40 -4.96 -10.08
C LYS A 21 12.79 -3.59 -10.34
N ALA A 22 11.53 -3.54 -10.78
CA ALA A 22 10.80 -2.29 -10.95
C ALA A 22 10.56 -1.62 -9.59
N VAL A 23 10.05 -2.36 -8.60
CA VAL A 23 9.87 -1.88 -7.22
C VAL A 23 11.19 -1.39 -6.62
N ASP A 24 12.29 -2.13 -6.82
CA ASP A 24 13.61 -1.69 -6.36
C ASP A 24 14.06 -0.38 -7.04
N SER A 25 13.73 -0.20 -8.32
CA SER A 25 14.00 1.05 -9.04
C SER A 25 13.16 2.22 -8.50
N GLU A 26 11.89 1.98 -8.16
CA GLU A 26 11.01 2.98 -7.53
C GLU A 26 11.54 3.39 -6.15
N PHE A 27 11.98 2.41 -5.34
CA PHE A 27 12.62 2.70 -4.06
C PHE A 27 13.88 3.56 -4.22
N ARG A 28 14.73 3.29 -5.22
CA ARG A 28 15.90 4.12 -5.50
C ARG A 28 15.54 5.55 -5.88
N ASN A 29 14.42 5.76 -6.59
CA ASN A 29 13.92 7.10 -6.88
C ASN A 29 13.44 7.80 -5.61
N ALA A 30 12.73 7.08 -4.73
CA ALA A 30 12.29 7.61 -3.43
C ALA A 30 13.46 8.07 -2.54
N LEU A 31 14.64 7.45 -2.65
CA LEU A 31 15.85 7.89 -1.93
C LEU A 31 16.32 9.31 -2.32
N GLN A 32 15.91 9.81 -3.48
CA GLN A 32 16.21 11.17 -3.97
C GLN A 32 15.08 12.17 -3.70
N SER A 33 13.95 11.72 -3.16
CA SER A 33 12.78 12.54 -2.85
C SER A 33 12.80 12.92 -1.37
N ASP A 34 12.96 14.21 -1.05
CA ASP A 34 12.93 14.69 0.33
C ASP A 34 11.59 14.37 1.01
N ALA A 35 10.47 14.45 0.28
CA ALA A 35 9.16 14.08 0.79
C ALA A 35 9.08 12.61 1.24
N ASP A 36 9.57 11.68 0.42
CA ASP A 36 9.57 10.25 0.77
C ASP A 36 10.52 9.95 1.93
N ARG A 37 11.68 10.61 1.96
CA ARG A 37 12.65 10.48 3.07
C ARG A 37 12.08 10.98 4.38
N TYR A 38 11.38 12.12 4.37
CA TYR A 38 10.72 12.68 5.55
C TYR A 38 9.56 11.80 5.99
N PHE A 39 8.76 11.27 5.06
CA PHE A 39 7.69 10.33 5.38
C PHE A 39 8.23 9.05 6.02
N GLN A 40 9.29 8.46 5.46
CA GLN A 40 9.90 7.26 6.03
C GLN A 40 10.54 7.51 7.40
N LEU A 41 11.13 8.69 7.63
CA LEU A 41 11.57 9.11 8.97
C LEU A 41 10.38 9.18 9.94
N TYR A 42 9.28 9.80 9.51
CA TYR A 42 8.08 9.93 10.34
C TYR A 42 7.46 8.57 10.71
N GLN A 43 7.47 7.61 9.78
CA GLN A 43 7.11 6.22 10.05
C GLN A 43 8.09 5.57 11.03
N HIS A 44 9.40 5.69 10.79
CA HIS A 44 10.41 5.04 11.62
C HIS A 44 10.39 5.51 13.09
N GLU A 45 10.05 6.78 13.31
CA GLU A 45 9.94 7.39 14.63
C GLU A 45 8.58 7.17 15.30
N SER A 46 7.65 6.49 14.63
CA SER A 46 6.40 6.04 15.23
C SER A 46 6.61 4.80 16.10
N ASN A 47 5.58 4.42 16.86
CA ASN A 47 5.55 3.21 17.67
C ASN A 47 5.95 1.96 16.84
N PRO A 48 7.05 1.25 17.20
CA PRO A 48 7.51 0.05 16.49
C PRO A 48 6.49 -1.09 16.42
N ASP A 49 5.55 -1.14 17.39
CA ASP A 49 4.51 -2.17 17.43
C ASP A 49 3.30 -1.83 16.53
N ASN A 50 3.21 -0.60 16.02
CA ASN A 50 2.17 -0.20 15.08
C ASN A 50 2.60 -0.43 13.62
N VAL A 51 1.65 -0.83 12.76
CA VAL A 51 1.92 -1.09 11.33
C VAL A 51 2.44 0.12 10.55
N PHE A 52 2.17 1.34 11.02
CA PHE A 52 2.65 2.59 10.43
C PHE A 52 4.18 2.69 10.44
N ASN A 53 4.87 2.01 11.38
CA ASN A 53 6.32 1.99 11.45
C ASN A 53 7.00 1.21 10.31
N ARG A 54 6.24 0.39 9.58
CA ARG A 54 6.78 -0.50 8.55
C ARG A 54 7.31 0.26 7.34
N PHE A 55 8.37 -0.27 6.74
CA PHE A 55 8.83 0.14 5.42
C PHE A 55 7.84 -0.33 4.34
N ILE A 56 7.20 0.61 3.65
CA ILE A 56 6.10 0.30 2.72
C ILE A 56 6.52 0.21 1.25
N ASN A 57 7.62 0.83 0.84
CA ASN A 57 8.00 0.85 -0.57
C ASN A 57 8.44 -0.53 -1.07
N GLY A 58 9.09 -1.31 -0.21
CA GLY A 58 9.75 -2.55 -0.60
C GLY A 58 11.05 -2.28 -1.37
N SER A 59 11.90 -3.30 -1.44
CA SER A 59 13.14 -3.28 -2.21
C SER A 59 13.49 -4.70 -2.63
N ILE A 60 14.55 -4.86 -3.43
CA ILE A 60 15.04 -6.20 -3.75
C ILE A 60 15.44 -6.98 -2.48
N GLU A 61 15.93 -6.27 -1.45
CA GLU A 61 16.33 -6.87 -0.18
C GLU A 61 15.13 -7.43 0.60
N THR A 62 14.00 -6.72 0.59
CA THR A 62 12.80 -7.17 1.32
C THR A 62 11.97 -8.19 0.56
N LEU A 63 12.04 -8.20 -0.78
CA LEU A 63 11.19 -9.03 -1.63
C LEU A 63 11.87 -10.29 -2.17
N LYS A 64 13.20 -10.30 -2.31
CA LYS A 64 13.92 -11.45 -2.87
C LYS A 64 14.12 -12.55 -1.82
N LYS A 65 13.06 -13.32 -1.60
CA LYS A 65 13.04 -14.49 -0.70
C LYS A 65 12.45 -15.72 -1.37
N GLU A 66 12.82 -16.88 -0.84
CA GLU A 66 12.23 -18.15 -1.27
C GLU A 66 10.72 -18.14 -0.98
N GLY A 67 9.93 -18.67 -1.91
CA GLY A 67 8.48 -18.76 -1.75
C GLY A 67 7.70 -17.46 -2.01
N ILE A 68 8.32 -16.38 -2.50
CA ILE A 68 7.63 -15.10 -2.74
C ILE A 68 6.37 -15.22 -3.61
N VAL A 69 6.38 -16.07 -4.65
CA VAL A 69 5.21 -16.32 -5.51
C VAL A 69 4.06 -16.98 -4.73
N SER A 70 4.39 -17.91 -3.82
CA SER A 70 3.39 -18.54 -2.96
C SER A 70 2.82 -17.52 -1.98
N GLU A 71 3.65 -16.69 -1.36
CA GLU A 71 3.18 -15.62 -0.47
C GLU A 71 2.26 -14.61 -1.19
N LEU A 72 2.57 -14.25 -2.44
CA LEU A 72 1.70 -13.37 -3.24
C LEU A 72 0.33 -14.02 -3.50
N LYS A 73 0.32 -15.32 -3.82
CA LYS A 73 -0.92 -16.09 -4.00
C LYS A 73 -1.72 -16.19 -2.71
N GLU A 74 -1.06 -16.46 -1.59
CA GLU A 74 -1.69 -16.52 -0.26
C GLU A 74 -2.24 -15.16 0.15
N PHE A 75 -1.51 -14.07 -0.11
CA PHE A 75 -1.97 -12.72 0.17
C PHE A 75 -3.20 -12.35 -0.67
N HIS A 76 -3.18 -12.66 -1.98
CA HIS A 76 -4.34 -12.46 -2.85
C HIS A 76 -5.54 -13.31 -2.42
N ALA A 77 -5.33 -14.60 -2.18
CA ALA A 77 -6.36 -15.51 -1.69
C ALA A 77 -6.93 -15.05 -0.34
N LYS A 78 -6.10 -14.47 0.55
CA LYS A 78 -6.56 -13.99 1.85
C LYS A 78 -7.29 -12.66 1.78
N TRP A 79 -6.78 -11.66 1.06
CA TRP A 79 -7.23 -10.26 1.21
C TRP A 79 -8.02 -9.70 0.03
N TYR A 80 -7.90 -10.27 -1.17
CA TYR A 80 -8.66 -9.81 -2.33
C TYR A 80 -10.09 -10.39 -2.24
N SER A 81 -10.95 -9.69 -1.51
CA SER A 81 -12.38 -10.01 -1.33
C SER A 81 -13.27 -8.87 -1.82
N SER A 82 -14.35 -9.19 -2.52
CA SER A 82 -15.23 -8.16 -3.10
C SER A 82 -15.89 -7.25 -2.05
N ASN A 83 -16.12 -7.71 -0.81
CA ASN A 83 -16.66 -6.84 0.25
C ASN A 83 -15.71 -5.70 0.67
N LEU A 84 -14.41 -5.82 0.38
CA LEU A 84 -13.39 -4.79 0.64
C LEU A 84 -13.12 -3.90 -0.57
N MET A 85 -13.69 -4.22 -1.75
CA MET A 85 -13.37 -3.53 -3.00
C MET A 85 -14.39 -2.43 -3.32
N LYS A 86 -13.91 -1.40 -4.01
CA LYS A 86 -14.72 -0.34 -4.63
C LYS A 86 -14.28 -0.21 -6.09
N LEU A 87 -15.24 -0.07 -7.00
CA LEU A 87 -14.99 0.07 -8.43
C LEU A 87 -15.63 1.37 -8.91
N CYS A 88 -14.85 2.17 -9.64
CA CYS A 88 -15.32 3.36 -10.33
C CYS A 88 -15.03 3.20 -11.82
N ILE A 89 -16.03 3.43 -12.67
CA ILE A 89 -15.92 3.34 -14.12
C ILE A 89 -16.47 4.62 -14.72
N TYR A 90 -15.78 5.10 -15.75
CA TYR A 90 -16.18 6.24 -16.54
C TYR A 90 -16.32 5.82 -18.00
N SER A 91 -17.47 6.05 -18.59
CA SER A 91 -17.78 5.71 -19.97
C SER A 91 -18.81 6.68 -20.54
N ASN A 92 -18.91 6.72 -21.87
CA ASN A 92 -19.97 7.43 -22.58
C ASN A 92 -21.23 6.58 -22.80
N LYS A 93 -21.26 5.36 -22.23
CA LYS A 93 -22.43 4.48 -22.21
C LYS A 93 -23.45 4.93 -21.16
N ASP A 94 -24.70 4.52 -21.32
CA ASP A 94 -25.72 4.70 -20.29
C ASP A 94 -25.46 3.78 -19.08
N LEU A 95 -26.21 4.02 -18.00
CA LEU A 95 -26.03 3.32 -16.74
C LEU A 95 -26.36 1.82 -16.84
N ASP A 96 -27.36 1.44 -17.64
CA ASP A 96 -27.83 0.05 -17.74
C ASP A 96 -26.81 -0.81 -18.49
N ASP A 97 -26.25 -0.25 -19.57
CA ASP A 97 -25.13 -0.83 -20.31
C ASP A 97 -23.90 -1.02 -19.41
N MET A 98 -23.55 0.02 -18.64
CA MET A 98 -22.40 -0.04 -17.73
C MET A 98 -22.61 -1.05 -16.62
N GLU A 99 -23.79 -1.10 -16.01
CA GLU A 99 -24.11 -2.09 -14.99
C GLU A 99 -23.97 -3.52 -15.51
N THR A 100 -24.52 -3.78 -16.70
CA THR A 100 -24.43 -5.11 -17.35
C THR A 100 -22.98 -5.53 -17.55
N ILE A 101 -22.16 -4.66 -18.15
CA ILE A 101 -20.74 -4.93 -18.39
C ILE A 101 -19.98 -5.16 -17.07
N VAL A 102 -20.28 -4.38 -16.03
CA VAL A 102 -19.64 -4.52 -14.73
C VAL A 102 -20.00 -5.84 -14.08
N ARG A 103 -21.28 -6.23 -14.10
CA ARG A 103 -21.73 -7.51 -13.54
C ARG A 103 -21.07 -8.67 -14.26
N ASP A 104 -21.04 -8.66 -15.59
CA ASP A 104 -20.43 -9.72 -16.38
C ASP A 104 -18.93 -9.91 -16.08
N LEU A 105 -18.22 -8.80 -15.87
CA LEU A 105 -16.77 -8.83 -15.65
C LEU A 105 -16.38 -9.09 -14.19
N PHE A 106 -17.08 -8.50 -13.22
CA PHE A 106 -16.65 -8.45 -11.81
C PHE A 106 -17.48 -9.30 -10.85
N ALA A 107 -18.63 -9.86 -11.26
CA ALA A 107 -19.41 -10.76 -10.39
C ALA A 107 -18.64 -12.01 -9.95
N GLN A 108 -17.56 -12.36 -10.66
CA GLN A 108 -16.68 -13.49 -10.34
C GLN A 108 -15.70 -13.19 -9.19
N VAL A 109 -15.59 -11.95 -8.72
CA VAL A 109 -14.73 -11.62 -7.58
C VAL A 109 -15.39 -12.13 -6.30
N GLU A 110 -14.77 -13.13 -5.68
CA GLU A 110 -15.29 -13.81 -4.50
C GLU A 110 -15.49 -12.85 -3.32
N ASN A 111 -16.63 -12.98 -2.64
CA ASN A 111 -16.84 -12.37 -1.34
C ASN A 111 -16.44 -13.36 -0.23
N LYS A 112 -15.30 -13.10 0.40
CA LYS A 112 -14.74 -13.87 1.51
C LYS A 112 -15.22 -13.38 2.88
N ASN A 113 -16.10 -12.38 2.92
CA ASN A 113 -16.65 -11.74 4.12
C ASN A 113 -15.56 -11.35 5.13
N ILE A 114 -14.51 -10.70 4.65
CA ILE A 114 -13.37 -10.29 5.47
C ILE A 114 -13.77 -9.09 6.32
N GLU A 115 -13.51 -9.15 7.62
CA GLU A 115 -13.60 -8.00 8.51
C GLU A 115 -12.50 -6.98 8.16
N VAL A 116 -12.88 -5.71 8.01
CA VAL A 116 -11.95 -4.64 7.70
C VAL A 116 -10.93 -4.53 8.85
N PRO A 117 -9.62 -4.69 8.58
CA PRO A 117 -8.62 -4.58 9.64
C PRO A 117 -8.63 -3.17 10.25
N SER A 118 -8.64 -3.11 11.58
CA SER A 118 -8.35 -1.88 12.30
C SER A 118 -6.86 -1.80 12.62
N PHE A 119 -6.29 -0.60 12.46
CA PHE A 119 -4.89 -0.30 12.75
C PHE A 119 -4.73 0.77 13.84
N SER A 120 -5.81 1.05 14.57
CA SER A 120 -5.82 2.06 15.63
C SER A 120 -5.13 1.63 16.93
N ASP A 121 -4.98 0.32 17.15
CA ASP A 121 -4.40 -0.27 18.36
C ASP A 121 -3.29 -1.27 18.01
N PRO A 122 -2.05 -1.11 18.53
CA PRO A 122 -1.59 0.02 19.34
C PRO A 122 -1.56 1.32 18.53
N PRO A 123 -1.66 2.52 19.12
CA PRO A 123 -1.59 3.76 18.36
C PRO A 123 -0.21 3.96 17.73
N ALA A 124 -0.17 4.58 16.54
CA ALA A 124 1.07 4.91 15.86
C ALA A 124 1.96 5.86 16.66
N PHE A 125 1.37 6.74 17.49
CA PHE A 125 2.12 7.66 18.34
C PHE A 125 1.56 7.64 19.76
N THR A 126 2.40 7.19 20.69
CA THR A 126 2.18 7.30 22.15
C THR A 126 2.92 8.55 22.68
N PRO A 127 2.71 8.99 23.93
CA PRO A 127 3.41 10.16 24.48
C PRO A 127 4.94 10.14 24.36
N GLU A 128 5.59 8.97 24.33
CA GLU A 128 7.05 8.85 24.18
C GLU A 128 7.56 9.20 22.77
N HIS A 129 6.67 9.14 21.78
CA HIS A 129 6.94 9.46 20.37
C HIS A 129 6.58 10.92 20.02
N LEU A 130 5.99 11.67 20.94
CA LEU A 130 5.59 13.08 20.74
C LEU A 130 6.67 14.06 21.22
N GLY A 131 6.53 15.33 20.81
CA GLY A 131 7.43 16.41 21.26
C GLY A 131 8.87 16.28 20.74
N LYS A 132 9.06 15.52 19.66
CA LYS A 132 10.36 15.30 19.04
C LYS A 132 10.70 16.43 18.08
N PHE A 133 12.00 16.67 17.92
CA PHE A 133 12.52 17.65 16.98
C PHE A 133 13.67 17.01 16.20
N TYR A 134 13.54 17.01 14.88
CA TYR A 134 14.51 16.40 13.98
C TYR A 134 15.14 17.47 13.11
N ARG A 135 16.47 17.39 12.95
CA ARG A 135 17.19 18.15 11.92
C ARG A 135 17.63 17.16 10.86
N VAL A 136 17.09 17.32 9.65
CA VAL A 136 17.33 16.40 8.55
C VAL A 136 18.10 17.15 7.47
N LYS A 137 19.08 16.48 6.87
CA LYS A 137 19.77 17.00 5.69
C LYS A 137 18.96 16.61 4.46
N SER A 138 18.47 17.63 3.75
CA SER A 138 17.76 17.49 2.48
C SER A 138 18.70 17.06 1.36
N VAL A 139 18.10 16.48 0.31
CA VAL A 139 18.75 16.20 -0.98
C VAL A 139 18.76 17.48 -1.82
N CYS A 140 17.64 18.19 -1.87
CA CYS A 140 17.53 19.50 -2.50
C CYS A 140 18.14 20.60 -1.62
N ASP A 141 18.63 21.67 -2.25
CA ASP A 141 19.17 22.85 -1.55
C ASP A 141 18.03 23.78 -1.11
N GLU A 142 17.23 23.30 -0.16
CA GLU A 142 16.05 23.99 0.37
C GLU A 142 16.04 23.97 1.90
N ASN A 143 15.37 24.96 2.49
CA ASN A 143 15.18 25.05 3.94
C ASN A 143 13.68 24.98 4.24
N GLU A 144 13.26 23.92 4.94
CA GLU A 144 11.87 23.68 5.30
C GLU A 144 11.70 23.50 6.81
N LEU A 145 10.56 23.95 7.33
CA LEU A 145 10.11 23.66 8.69
C LEU A 145 8.71 23.03 8.63
N GLY A 146 8.63 21.74 8.95
CA GLY A 146 7.39 21.01 9.15
C GLY A 146 7.03 20.91 10.64
N ILE A 147 5.75 21.09 10.97
CA ILE A 147 5.20 20.83 12.31
C ILE A 147 3.98 19.94 12.16
N SER A 148 4.00 18.77 12.80
CA SER A 148 2.94 17.77 12.72
C SER A 148 2.24 17.60 14.07
N PHE A 149 0.91 17.50 14.03
CA PHE A 149 0.07 17.21 15.19
C PHE A 149 -0.79 15.98 14.89
N ASN A 150 -0.84 15.03 15.81
CA ASN A 150 -1.68 13.85 15.69
C ASN A 150 -3.10 14.18 16.14
N TYR A 151 -4.08 13.79 15.31
CA TYR A 151 -5.50 13.95 15.61
C TYR A 151 -6.17 12.56 15.67
N PRO A 152 -7.14 12.36 16.57
CA PRO A 152 -7.94 11.14 16.56
C PRO A 152 -8.72 11.03 15.25
N TRP A 153 -8.90 9.80 14.79
CA TRP A 153 -9.75 9.50 13.65
C TRP A 153 -11.23 9.47 14.08
N TYR A 154 -12.10 10.14 13.33
CA TYR A 154 -13.53 10.30 13.65
C TYR A 154 -14.46 9.58 12.65
N GLY A 155 -13.93 8.64 11.86
CA GLY A 155 -14.69 7.92 10.82
C GLY A 155 -15.23 6.57 11.26
#